data_AF-A0A7T5JQY6-F1
#
_entry.id   AF-A0A7T5JQY6-F1
#
_cell.length_a   1.000
_cell.length_b   1.000
_cell.length_c   1.000
_cell.angle_alpha   90.00
_cell.angle_beta   90.00
_cell.angle_gamma   90.00
#
_symmetry.space_group_name_H-M   'P 1'
#
loop_
_entity.id
_entity.type
_entity.pdbx_description
1 polymer ?
#
loop_
_entity_poly.entity_id
_entity_poly.type
_entity_poly.pdbx_seq_one_letter_code
_entity_poly.pdbx_strand_id
1 'polypeptide(L)'
;MTRYLHLDSFSVRKYDRVSRGQQIGISGNTGAPGESEGRGYHLHFDVNNVNNPTPSYSQTINPEYFWPNIFNFVITSESDDSHHSDHLHFSYDDPEYFIDQILIDYVGEDKFNEWMYNSAPEDRTLTNLKKHFNITDKKIEKLDKDAKDKATKGKK
;
A
#
# COMPACT_ATOMS: atom_id res chain seq x y z
N MET A 1 12.29 -6.16 2.75
CA MET A 1 11.34 -5.56 1.78
C MET A 1 11.01 -4.17 2.29
N THR A 2 10.78 -3.18 1.42
CA THR A 2 10.31 -1.85 1.86
C THR A 2 8.87 -1.62 1.42
N ARG A 3 8.11 -0.86 2.21
CA ARG A 3 6.74 -0.41 1.87
C ARG A 3 6.69 1.11 1.85
N TYR A 4 5.89 1.65 0.92
CA TYR A 4 5.60 3.07 0.78
C TYR A 4 4.08 3.21 0.76
N LEU A 5 3.50 3.88 1.74
CA LEU A 5 2.06 3.98 1.95
C LEU A 5 1.59 5.43 1.83
N HIS A 6 0.26 5.58 1.76
CA HIS A 6 -0.42 6.88 1.57
C HIS A 6 -0.08 7.56 0.25
N LEU A 7 0.16 6.80 -0.83
CA LEU A 7 0.48 7.38 -2.14
C LEU A 7 -0.78 7.92 -2.84
N ASP A 8 -0.65 9.04 -3.54
CA ASP A 8 -1.68 9.60 -4.40
C ASP A 8 -1.75 8.87 -5.74
N SER A 9 -0.60 8.47 -6.28
CA SER A 9 -0.50 7.70 -7.52
C SER A 9 0.75 6.83 -7.58
N PHE A 10 0.70 5.81 -8.45
CA PHE A 10 1.80 4.87 -8.68
C PHE A 10 2.45 5.12 -10.05
N SER A 11 3.79 5.10 -10.11
CA SER A 11 4.56 5.21 -11.37
C SER A 11 5.11 3.88 -11.87
N VAL A 12 4.83 2.79 -11.14
CA VAL A 12 5.28 1.44 -11.44
C VAL A 12 4.14 0.45 -11.23
N ARG A 13 4.26 -0.73 -11.82
CA ARG A 13 3.31 -1.84 -11.68
C ARG A 13 3.92 -2.99 -10.88
N LYS A 14 3.07 -3.85 -10.34
CA LYS A 14 3.50 -5.09 -9.70
C LYS A 14 4.42 -5.91 -10.63
N TYR A 15 5.53 -6.37 -10.07
CA TYR A 15 6.66 -7.05 -10.74
C TYR A 15 7.64 -6.20 -11.53
N ASP A 16 7.44 -4.89 -11.64
CA ASP A 16 8.45 -4.02 -12.24
C ASP A 16 9.76 -4.08 -11.45
N ARG A 17 10.86 -4.06 -12.18
CA ARG A 17 12.20 -3.90 -11.59
C ARG A 17 12.51 -2.41 -11.54
N VAL A 18 12.80 -1.93 -10.34
CA VAL A 18 13.15 -0.52 -10.12
C VAL A 18 14.62 -0.40 -9.74
N SER A 19 15.24 0.72 -10.11
CA SER A 19 16.60 1.07 -9.71
C SER A 19 16.58 2.11 -8.58
N ARG A 20 17.67 2.18 -7.80
CA ARG A 20 17.81 3.23 -6.77
C ARG A 20 17.68 4.61 -7.41
N GLY A 21 16.83 5.46 -6.84
CA GLY A 21 16.56 6.82 -7.33
C GLY A 21 15.49 6.91 -8.42
N GLN A 22 14.97 5.78 -8.91
CA GLN A 22 13.82 5.78 -9.81
C GLN A 22 12.55 6.21 -9.04
N GLN A 23 11.79 7.12 -9.62
CA GLN A 23 10.48 7.49 -9.10
C GLN A 23 9.50 6.31 -9.24
N ILE A 24 8.82 5.96 -8.14
CA ILE A 24 7.87 4.83 -8.07
C ILE A 24 6.43 5.25 -7.78
N GLY A 25 6.20 6.52 -7.44
CA GLY A 25 4.88 7.07 -7.16
C GLY A 25 4.97 8.52 -6.68
N ILE A 26 3.82 9.06 -6.27
CA ILE A 26 3.67 10.40 -5.69
C ILE A 26 3.04 10.23 -4.30
N SER A 27 3.58 10.89 -3.27
CA SER A 27 3.00 10.89 -1.92
C SER A 27 1.61 11.52 -1.92
N GLY A 28 0.79 11.15 -0.94
CA GLY A 28 -0.61 11.51 -0.85
C GLY A 28 -1.13 11.49 0.59
N ASN A 29 -2.43 11.26 0.71
CA ASN A 29 -3.14 11.08 1.97
C ASN A 29 -4.19 9.96 1.85
N THR A 30 -3.88 8.94 1.04
CA THR A 30 -4.80 7.82 0.78
C THR A 30 -4.69 6.75 1.88
N GLY A 31 -5.73 5.95 2.09
CA GLY A 31 -5.76 4.92 3.15
C GLY A 31 -6.33 5.40 4.49
N ALA A 32 -6.41 4.48 5.46
CA ALA A 32 -6.95 4.64 6.83
C ALA A 32 -8.07 5.71 6.99
N PRO A 33 -9.34 5.39 6.64
CA PRO A 33 -10.47 6.22 7.04
C PRO A 33 -10.67 6.11 8.56
N GLY A 34 -10.92 7.23 9.25
CA GLY A 34 -11.40 7.18 10.63
C GLY A 34 -10.93 8.28 11.57
N GLU A 35 -10.01 9.16 11.15
CA GLU A 35 -9.62 10.28 12.01
C GLU A 35 -10.32 11.56 11.56
N SER A 36 -11.11 12.14 12.46
CA SER A 36 -11.91 13.36 12.26
C SER A 36 -11.06 14.58 11.88
N GLU A 37 -9.75 14.52 12.11
CA GLU A 37 -8.78 15.57 11.75
C GLU A 37 -7.84 15.16 10.60
N GLY A 38 -7.95 13.92 10.12
CA GLY A 38 -7.04 13.32 9.15
C GLY A 38 -5.62 13.15 9.70
N ARG A 39 -4.86 12.19 9.17
CA ARG A 39 -3.43 12.05 9.47
C ARG A 39 -2.54 13.02 8.68
N GLY A 40 -3.16 13.93 7.92
CA GLY A 40 -2.49 14.87 7.03
C GLY A 40 -1.75 14.20 5.87
N TYR A 41 -1.33 15.02 4.90
CA TYR A 41 -0.50 14.57 3.79
C TYR A 41 0.89 14.16 4.29
N HIS A 42 1.24 12.87 4.18
CA HIS A 42 2.54 12.35 4.58
C HIS A 42 2.88 11.05 3.83
N LEU A 43 4.16 10.66 3.86
CA LEU A 43 4.62 9.38 3.35
C LEU A 43 4.93 8.46 4.54
N HIS A 44 4.22 7.33 4.64
CA HIS A 44 4.59 6.28 5.59
C HIS A 44 5.53 5.27 4.92
N PHE A 45 6.66 4.98 5.57
CA PHE A 45 7.72 4.14 5.03
C PHE A 45 8.14 3.05 6.02
N ASP A 46 8.05 1.79 5.61
CA ASP A 46 8.47 0.64 6.43
C ASP A 46 9.66 -0.10 5.84
N VAL A 47 10.48 -0.66 6.74
CA VAL A 47 11.41 -1.73 6.43
C VAL A 47 10.94 -3.02 7.09
N ASN A 48 10.56 -4.01 6.27
CA ASN A 48 10.05 -5.29 6.77
C ASN A 48 11.21 -6.24 7.09
N ASN A 49 11.18 -6.87 8.27
CA ASN A 49 12.12 -7.88 8.74
C ASN A 49 11.79 -9.30 8.22
N VAL A 50 10.60 -9.49 7.67
CA VAL A 50 10.11 -10.79 7.21
C VAL A 50 9.71 -10.71 5.74
N ASN A 51 9.73 -11.86 5.06
CA ASN A 51 9.21 -11.99 3.70
C ASN A 51 7.68 -12.20 3.70
N ASN A 52 6.97 -11.30 4.37
CA ASN A 52 5.51 -11.24 4.40
C ASN A 52 5.05 -10.01 3.58
N PRO A 53 4.06 -10.13 2.68
CA PRO A 53 3.45 -8.98 1.99
C PRO A 53 2.69 -8.03 2.93
N THR A 54 2.10 -8.56 4.01
CA THR A 54 1.32 -7.82 5.02
C THR A 54 1.92 -8.04 6.41
N PRO A 55 3.14 -7.52 6.68
CA PRO A 55 3.75 -7.67 7.98
C PRO A 55 3.07 -6.79 9.03
N SER A 56 2.93 -7.36 10.21
CA SER A 56 2.50 -6.65 11.41
C SER A 56 3.59 -5.70 11.90
N TYR A 57 3.25 -4.80 12.83
CA TYR A 57 4.19 -3.81 13.39
C TYR A 57 5.46 -4.46 13.97
N SER A 58 5.33 -5.55 14.71
CA SER A 58 6.45 -6.29 15.31
C SER A 58 7.36 -6.99 14.29
N GLN A 59 6.94 -7.03 13.03
CA GLN A 59 7.68 -7.59 11.91
C GLN A 59 8.38 -6.51 11.07
N THR A 60 8.33 -5.25 11.48
CA THR A 60 9.06 -4.12 10.87
C THR A 60 10.29 -3.75 11.70
N ILE A 61 11.26 -3.10 11.07
CA ILE A 61 12.50 -2.60 11.68
C ILE A 61 12.47 -1.08 11.59
N ASN A 62 12.96 -0.38 12.62
CA ASN A 62 13.17 1.07 12.55
C ASN A 62 14.03 1.41 11.30
N PRO A 63 13.49 2.18 10.33
CA PRO A 63 14.21 2.52 9.10
C PRO A 63 15.50 3.31 9.32
N GLU A 64 15.65 3.99 10.45
CA GLU A 64 16.85 4.76 10.82
C GLU A 64 18.11 3.88 10.83
N TYR A 65 18.00 2.60 11.21
CA TYR A 65 19.12 1.68 11.19
C TYR A 65 19.68 1.40 9.78
N PHE A 66 18.89 1.65 8.74
CA PHE A 66 19.30 1.46 7.34
C PHE A 66 19.78 2.75 6.68
N TRP A 67 19.30 3.91 7.14
CA TRP A 67 19.62 5.23 6.57
C TRP A 67 19.88 6.31 7.63
N PRO A 68 20.86 6.13 8.53
CA PRO A 68 21.08 7.03 9.66
C PRO A 68 21.39 8.48 9.23
N ASN A 69 21.99 8.65 8.05
CA ASN A 69 22.40 9.96 7.54
C ASN A 69 21.31 10.70 6.75
N ILE A 70 20.22 10.03 6.36
CA ILE A 70 19.09 10.66 5.63
C ILE A 70 18.14 11.32 6.63
N PHE A 71 17.94 10.69 7.78
CA PHE A 71 17.03 11.16 8.81
C PHE A 71 17.57 12.33 9.63
N ASN A 72 18.89 12.53 9.71
CA ASN A 72 19.49 13.74 10.28
C ASN A 72 19.09 15.05 9.56
N PHE A 73 18.60 14.98 8.31
CA PHE A 73 18.14 16.15 7.54
C PHE A 73 16.61 16.34 7.58
N VAL A 74 15.86 15.29 7.93
CA VAL A 74 14.38 15.28 7.88
C VAL A 74 13.76 15.38 9.29
N ILE A 75 14.48 14.93 10.32
CA ILE A 75 14.02 14.94 11.73
C ILE A 75 14.50 16.21 12.45
N THR A 76 14.10 17.39 11.97
CA THR A 76 14.04 18.59 12.83
C THR A 76 12.62 18.89 13.30
N SER A 77 11.67 17.98 13.04
CA SER A 77 10.43 17.90 13.80
C SER A 77 10.51 16.68 14.72
N GLU A 78 11.14 16.86 15.88
CA GLU A 78 10.82 16.04 17.04
C GLU A 78 9.32 16.26 17.35
N SER A 79 8.47 15.36 16.85
CA SER A 79 7.20 15.10 17.52
C SER A 79 7.50 14.06 18.58
N ASP A 80 7.91 14.53 19.75
CA ASP A 80 8.11 13.77 20.99
C ASP A 80 6.77 13.31 21.62
N ASP A 81 5.77 13.09 20.78
CA ASP A 81 4.42 12.63 21.13
C ASP A 81 4.02 11.53 20.14
N SER A 82 4.68 10.37 20.22
CA SER A 82 4.07 9.14 19.74
C SER A 82 2.98 8.72 20.74
N HIS A 83 1.97 9.56 20.93
CA HIS A 83 0.66 9.11 21.36
C HIS A 83 0.08 8.28 20.21
N HIS A 84 0.61 7.08 20.04
CA HIS A 84 -0.13 5.99 19.43
C HIS A 84 -1.33 5.79 20.34
N SER A 85 -2.42 6.52 20.06
CA SER A 85 -3.72 6.19 20.62
C SER A 85 -3.88 4.69 20.42
N ASP A 86 -4.22 3.97 21.49
CA ASP A 86 -4.61 2.57 21.45
C ASP A 86 -5.70 2.42 20.37
N HIS A 87 -5.27 2.22 19.14
CA HIS A 87 -6.17 2.05 18.03
C HIS A 87 -6.81 0.69 18.27
N LEU A 88 -8.13 0.69 18.41
CA LEU A 88 -8.95 -0.51 18.31
C LEU A 88 -8.37 -1.37 17.18
N HIS A 89 -7.90 -2.55 17.57
CA HIS A 89 -7.19 -3.52 16.75
C HIS A 89 -8.13 -4.08 15.67
N PHE A 90 -8.55 -3.26 14.71
CA PHE A 90 -9.00 -3.79 13.43
C PHE A 90 -7.77 -4.48 12.84
N SER A 91 -7.92 -5.76 12.51
CA SER A 91 -6.84 -6.57 11.95
C SER A 91 -6.44 -6.01 10.59
N TYR A 92 -5.58 -4.99 10.55
CA TYR A 92 -5.02 -4.43 9.31
C TYR A 92 -4.20 -5.47 8.52
N ASP A 93 -3.87 -6.60 9.16
CA ASP A 93 -3.22 -7.76 8.56
C ASP A 93 -4.21 -8.75 7.93
N ASP A 94 -5.52 -8.48 7.98
CA ASP A 94 -6.54 -9.32 7.34
C ASP A 94 -6.50 -9.11 5.81
N PRO A 95 -6.22 -10.17 5.01
CA PRO A 95 -6.20 -10.09 3.55
C PRO A 95 -7.49 -9.54 2.94
N GLU A 96 -8.61 -9.58 3.67
CA GLU A 96 -9.89 -9.03 3.23
C GLU A 96 -9.87 -7.51 3.04
N TYR A 97 -8.98 -6.78 3.69
CA TYR A 97 -8.81 -5.33 3.48
C TYR A 97 -7.64 -4.99 2.54
N PHE A 98 -7.00 -6.00 1.96
CA PHE A 98 -5.89 -5.81 1.04
C PHE A 98 -6.36 -5.93 -0.41
N ILE A 99 -6.28 -4.82 -1.15
CA ILE A 99 -6.60 -4.77 -2.58
C ILE A 99 -5.29 -4.61 -3.36
N ASP A 100 -4.90 -5.67 -4.07
CA ASP A 100 -3.67 -5.71 -4.86
C ASP A 100 -3.75 -4.73 -6.05
N GLN A 101 -2.64 -4.06 -6.35
CA GLN A 101 -2.51 -3.15 -7.49
C GLN A 101 -2.95 -3.80 -8.82
N ILE A 102 -2.76 -5.11 -8.99
CA ILE A 102 -3.22 -5.82 -10.20
C ILE A 102 -4.74 -5.73 -10.39
N LEU A 103 -5.50 -5.68 -9.30
CA LEU A 103 -6.95 -5.52 -9.36
C LEU A 103 -7.34 -4.09 -9.70
N ILE A 104 -6.62 -3.11 -9.14
CA ILE A 104 -6.79 -1.69 -9.46
C ILE A 104 -6.49 -1.46 -10.95
N ASP A 105 -5.38 -1.99 -11.46
CA ASP A 105 -4.99 -1.93 -12.87
C ASP A 105 -6.03 -2.59 -13.79
N TYR A 106 -6.63 -3.70 -13.35
CA TYR A 106 -7.64 -4.43 -14.13
C TYR A 106 -8.98 -3.67 -14.18
N VAL A 107 -9.42 -3.11 -13.05
CA VAL A 107 -10.68 -2.36 -12.93
C VAL A 107 -10.55 -0.99 -13.59
N GLY A 108 -9.37 -0.37 -13.49
CA GLY A 108 -9.10 1.02 -13.81
C GLY A 108 -9.16 1.89 -12.56
N GLU A 109 -8.13 2.72 -12.37
CA GLU A 109 -7.95 3.56 -11.18
C GLU A 109 -9.15 4.48 -10.91
N ASP A 110 -9.68 5.16 -11.94
CA ASP A 110 -10.85 6.03 -11.80
C ASP A 110 -12.07 5.28 -11.23
N LYS A 111 -12.34 4.07 -11.75
CA LYS A 111 -13.47 3.24 -11.31
C LYS A 111 -13.25 2.67 -9.92
N PHE A 112 -12.01 2.29 -9.62
CA PHE A 112 -11.63 1.84 -8.28
C PHE A 112 -11.83 2.96 -7.26
N ASN A 113 -11.36 4.17 -7.57
CA ASN A 113 -11.51 5.34 -6.71
C ASN A 113 -12.98 5.73 -6.54
N GLU A 114 -13.76 5.73 -7.62
CA GLU A 114 -15.21 5.96 -7.55
C GLU A 114 -15.90 4.96 -6.61
N TRP A 115 -15.60 3.66 -6.74
CA TRP A 115 -16.12 2.64 -5.83
C TRP A 115 -15.65 2.87 -4.40
N MET A 116 -14.38 3.16 -4.19
CA MET A 116 -13.76 3.33 -2.87
C MET A 116 -14.36 4.53 -2.12
N TYR A 117 -14.54 5.67 -2.79
CA TYR A 117 -15.09 6.88 -2.20
C TYR A 117 -16.59 6.81 -1.95
N ASN A 118 -17.33 6.06 -2.78
CA ASN A 118 -18.76 5.87 -2.61
C ASN A 118 -19.13 4.71 -1.65
N SER A 119 -18.17 3.85 -1.29
CA SER A 119 -18.38 2.77 -0.33
C SER A 119 -18.11 3.22 1.11
N ALA A 120 -18.93 2.73 2.05
CA ALA A 120 -18.70 2.92 3.47
C ALA A 120 -17.35 2.27 3.89
N PRO A 121 -16.64 2.82 4.91
CA PRO A 121 -15.36 2.27 5.39
C PRO A 121 -15.33 0.75 5.57
N GLU A 122 -16.38 0.20 6.18
CA GLU A 122 -16.59 -1.22 6.46
C GLU A 122 -16.84 -2.08 5.22
N ASP A 123 -17.31 -1.48 4.13
CA ASP A 123 -17.62 -2.19 2.88
C ASP A 123 -16.45 -2.23 1.90
N ARG A 124 -15.35 -1.53 2.21
CA ARG A 124 -14.14 -1.44 1.37
C ARG A 124 -13.28 -2.69 1.49
N THR A 125 -13.88 -3.83 1.17
CA THR A 125 -13.26 -5.14 1.31
C THR A 125 -13.02 -5.80 -0.05
N LEU A 126 -12.09 -6.74 -0.10
CA LEU A 126 -11.77 -7.52 -1.29
C LEU A 126 -12.98 -8.33 -1.77
N THR A 127 -13.77 -8.91 -0.86
CA THR A 127 -15.01 -9.62 -1.21
C THR A 127 -16.02 -8.69 -1.87
N ASN A 128 -16.22 -7.49 -1.32
CA ASN A 128 -17.16 -6.52 -1.88
C ASN A 128 -16.66 -5.95 -3.22
N LEU A 129 -15.37 -5.69 -3.36
CA LEU A 129 -14.75 -5.31 -4.63
C LEU A 129 -15.00 -6.39 -5.70
N LYS A 130 -14.68 -7.65 -5.37
CA LYS A 130 -14.89 -8.80 -6.27
C LYS A 130 -16.35 -8.89 -6.71
N LYS A 131 -17.28 -8.72 -5.77
CA LYS A 131 -18.72 -8.73 -6.07
C LYS A 131 -19.12 -7.56 -6.98
N HIS A 132 -18.65 -6.34 -6.70
CA HIS A 132 -19.00 -5.14 -7.46
C HIS A 132 -18.51 -5.22 -8.91
N PHE A 133 -17.28 -5.67 -9.12
CA PHE A 133 -16.66 -5.75 -10.46
C PHE A 133 -16.76 -7.14 -11.11
N ASN A 134 -17.54 -8.06 -10.51
CA ASN A 134 -17.73 -9.43 -10.97
C ASN A 134 -16.39 -10.18 -11.24
N ILE A 135 -15.46 -10.10 -10.28
CA ILE A 135 -14.13 -10.69 -10.34
C ILE A 135 -14.12 -12.01 -9.58
N THR A 136 -13.65 -13.07 -10.23
CA THR A 136 -13.50 -14.40 -9.62
C THR A 136 -12.05 -14.65 -9.21
N ASP A 137 -11.80 -15.53 -8.23
CA ASP A 137 -10.43 -15.86 -7.80
C ASP A 137 -9.58 -16.41 -8.96
N LYS A 138 -10.15 -17.25 -9.83
CA LYS A 138 -9.50 -17.74 -11.06
C LYS A 138 -9.05 -16.60 -11.98
N LYS A 139 -9.83 -15.51 -12.03
CA LYS A 139 -9.47 -14.32 -12.80
C LYS A 139 -8.29 -13.60 -12.16
N ILE A 140 -8.27 -13.48 -10.83
CA ILE A 140 -7.16 -12.87 -10.09
C ILE A 140 -5.86 -13.64 -10.31
N GLU A 141 -5.89 -14.96 -10.13
CA GLU A 141 -4.73 -15.83 -10.38
C GLU A 141 -4.19 -15.69 -11.80
N LYS A 142 -5.10 -15.61 -12.78
CA LYS A 142 -4.72 -15.40 -14.18
C LYS A 142 -4.06 -14.03 -14.38
N LEU A 143 -4.63 -12.96 -13.81
CA LEU A 143 -4.08 -11.61 -13.93
C LEU A 143 -2.68 -11.53 -13.30
N ASP A 144 -2.49 -12.14 -12.14
CA ASP A 144 -1.19 -12.22 -11.45
C ASP A 144 -0.14 -12.95 -12.31
N LYS A 145 -0.50 -14.12 -12.83
CA LYS A 145 0.36 -14.89 -13.73
C LYS A 145 0.70 -14.11 -15.00
N ASP A 146 -0.28 -13.50 -15.65
CA ASP A 146 -0.08 -12.75 -16.89
C ASP A 146 0.83 -11.51 -16.65
N ALA A 147 0.67 -10.83 -15.52
CA ALA A 147 1.54 -9.71 -15.13
C ALA A 147 2.99 -10.17 -14.91
N LYS A 148 3.18 -11.28 -14.18
CA LYS A 148 4.49 -11.88 -13.94
C LYS A 148 5.17 -12.34 -15.23
N ASP A 149 4.41 -12.97 -16.13
CA ASP A 149 4.89 -13.43 -17.42
C ASP A 149 5.30 -12.25 -18.32
N LYS A 150 4.56 -11.13 -18.30
CA LYS A 150 4.93 -9.92 -19.04
C LYS A 150 6.23 -9.31 -18.51
N ALA A 151 6.36 -9.15 -17.19
CA ALA A 151 7.56 -8.61 -16.54
C ALA A 151 8.80 -9.50 -16.77
N THR A 152 8.61 -10.80 -17.00
CA THR A 152 9.71 -11.74 -17.31
C THR A 152 10.04 -11.82 -18.80
N LYS A 153 9.07 -11.63 -19.70
CA LYS A 153 9.27 -11.65 -21.16
C LYS A 153 9.87 -10.37 -21.74
N GLY A 154 9.68 -9.22 -21.10
CA GLY A 154 10.38 -7.97 -21.46
C GLY A 154 11.89 -7.99 -21.22
N LYS A 155 12.48 -9.16 -20.92
CA LYS A 155 13.89 -9.41 -20.65
C LYS A 155 14.67 -9.97 -21.86
N LYS A 156 14.11 -9.90 -23.08
CA LYS A 156 14.80 -10.31 -24.32
C LYS A 156 15.08 -9.12 -25.20
#